data_AF-A0A2W1EJ68-F1
#
_entry.id   AF-A0A2W1EJ68-F1
#
_cell.length_a   1.000
_cell.length_b   1.000
_cell.length_c   1.000
_cell.angle_alpha   90.00
_cell.angle_beta   90.00
_cell.angle_gamma   90.00
#
_symmetry.space_group_name_H-M   'P 1'
#
loop_
_entity.id
_entity.type
_entity.pdbx_description
1 polymer ?
#
loop_
_entity_poly.entity_id
_entity_poly.type
_entity_poly.pdbx_seq_one_letter_code
_entity_poly.pdbx_strand_id
1 'polypeptide(L)'
;MPPHSPITAHFSGKLTSQVRRVLPAYLALIFLFLFFANTHFFTTPIRAASRYKRELRYQQPLQAADTVIPRKIWQTWKVGPLGFEQRDSDSAKTWPAKNPRYRYEVLTDDNANEYLEWHYGPHGFNRPDLVDLYRELNITIIKADLLRYLVMYAEGGVYADIDVECLRPIDRFIPERYTEQDVDMIIGVEIDEPAFSDHAILGSKCKSFCQWTFAAKPKLPVMMRLIENIQDWLHELSNDKDVPLSQLELDFDEVISGTGPSAFTKAVLEQMTAQNRGKPVTWDLFHNLAESRLVNGILVLNVEAFAAGQGHSDSGNHGSRGALVKHHYHASGWPSRHPRHNHPMYGEVERCNWKPECVAEWDKNVAEWDTLPKEEQDKRIANKPQPH
;
A
#
# COMPACT_ATOMS: atom_id res chain seq x y z
N MET A 1 -31.74 -53.41 45.62
CA MET A 1 -30.82 -54.31 44.88
C MET A 1 -31.49 -54.61 43.54
N PRO A 2 -30.77 -54.41 42.42
CA PRO A 2 -31.37 -53.84 41.22
C PRO A 2 -31.99 -54.87 40.27
N PRO A 3 -32.97 -54.45 39.46
CA PRO A 3 -33.62 -55.26 38.44
C PRO A 3 -32.72 -55.45 37.21
N HIS A 4 -32.74 -56.66 36.65
CA HIS A 4 -32.16 -56.96 35.35
C HIS A 4 -32.93 -56.22 34.25
N SER A 5 -32.27 -55.30 33.55
CA SER A 5 -32.80 -54.61 32.37
C SER A 5 -32.52 -55.45 31.11
N PRO A 6 -33.55 -55.86 30.33
CA PRO A 6 -33.37 -56.58 29.09
C PRO A 6 -33.29 -55.58 27.93
N ILE A 7 -32.21 -54.79 27.87
CA ILE A 7 -31.92 -53.92 26.72
C ILE A 7 -30.43 -53.99 26.40
N THR A 8 -29.95 -55.18 26.03
CA THR A 8 -28.58 -55.37 25.52
C THR A 8 -28.55 -56.34 24.34
N ALA A 9 -29.61 -56.35 23.54
CA ALA A 9 -29.67 -57.16 22.34
C ALA A 9 -30.47 -56.46 21.25
N HIS A 10 -29.95 -55.36 20.66
CA HIS A 10 -30.40 -54.90 19.34
C HIS A 10 -29.47 -53.84 18.68
N PHE A 11 -28.14 -53.91 18.84
CA PHE A 11 -27.24 -53.14 17.95
C PHE A 11 -25.93 -53.90 17.70
N SER A 12 -26.03 -55.13 17.18
CA SER A 12 -24.92 -55.76 16.45
C SER A 12 -25.27 -55.87 14.95
N GLY A 13 -25.75 -54.76 14.38
CA GLY A 13 -25.89 -54.63 12.93
C GLY A 13 -24.50 -54.65 12.29
N LYS A 14 -23.97 -55.84 11.97
CA LYS A 14 -22.87 -55.94 11.01
C LYS A 14 -23.38 -55.31 9.71
N LEU A 15 -22.85 -54.15 9.35
CA LEU A 15 -23.04 -53.53 8.04
C LEU A 15 -22.97 -54.62 6.96
N THR A 16 -23.97 -54.68 6.08
CA THR A 16 -24.04 -55.66 5.00
C THR A 16 -22.76 -55.58 4.17
N SER A 17 -22.31 -56.69 3.56
CA SER A 17 -21.00 -56.72 2.86
C SER A 17 -20.92 -55.67 1.74
N GLN A 18 -22.07 -55.33 1.16
CA GLN A 18 -22.23 -54.27 0.17
C GLN A 18 -21.98 -52.88 0.77
N VAL A 19 -22.56 -52.55 1.94
CA VAL A 19 -22.28 -51.26 2.58
C VAL A 19 -20.82 -51.15 3.02
N ARG A 20 -20.19 -52.23 3.49
CA ARG A 20 -18.74 -52.23 3.80
C ARG A 20 -17.85 -51.98 2.58
N ARG A 21 -18.29 -52.33 1.37
CA ARG A 21 -17.54 -52.08 0.13
C ARG A 21 -17.72 -50.65 -0.40
N VAL A 22 -18.90 -50.06 -0.23
CA VAL A 22 -19.20 -48.75 -0.83
C VAL A 22 -19.01 -47.59 0.16
N LEU A 23 -19.13 -47.82 1.47
CA LEU A 23 -18.92 -46.79 2.50
C LEU A 23 -17.53 -46.12 2.41
N PRO A 24 -16.40 -46.82 2.18
CA PRO A 24 -15.11 -46.16 2.00
C PRO A 24 -15.07 -45.25 0.76
N ALA A 25 -15.75 -45.64 -0.33
CA ALA A 25 -15.83 -44.83 -1.54
C ALA A 25 -16.67 -43.56 -1.33
N TYR A 26 -17.80 -43.66 -0.61
CA TYR A 26 -18.59 -42.48 -0.25
C TYR A 26 -17.86 -41.57 0.74
N LEU A 27 -17.14 -42.13 1.73
CA LEU A 27 -16.31 -41.34 2.64
C LEU A 27 -15.16 -40.66 1.90
N ALA A 28 -14.55 -41.32 0.92
CA ALA A 28 -13.53 -40.72 0.06
C ALA A 28 -14.11 -39.60 -0.83
N LEU A 29 -15.31 -39.78 -1.38
CA LEU A 29 -16.02 -38.75 -2.15
C LEU A 29 -16.43 -37.56 -1.28
N ILE A 30 -16.92 -37.79 -0.07
CA ILE A 30 -17.23 -36.74 0.91
C ILE A 30 -15.94 -36.03 1.31
N PHE A 31 -14.85 -36.74 1.55
CA PHE A 31 -13.57 -36.13 1.86
C PHE A 31 -13.02 -35.32 0.69
N LEU A 32 -13.10 -35.82 -0.55
CA LEU A 32 -12.73 -35.07 -1.76
C LEU A 32 -13.61 -33.83 -1.93
N PHE A 33 -14.93 -33.96 -1.76
CA PHE A 33 -15.85 -32.83 -1.82
C PHE A 33 -15.52 -31.79 -0.74
N LEU A 34 -15.32 -32.21 0.50
CA LEU A 34 -14.91 -31.32 1.59
C LEU A 34 -13.53 -30.71 1.33
N PHE A 35 -12.58 -31.45 0.77
CA PHE A 35 -11.26 -30.95 0.40
C PHE A 35 -11.33 -29.89 -0.70
N PHE A 36 -12.10 -30.15 -1.77
CA PHE A 36 -12.29 -29.20 -2.87
C PHE A 36 -13.19 -28.00 -2.49
N ALA A 37 -14.15 -28.19 -1.60
CA ALA A 37 -14.98 -27.10 -1.06
C ALA A 37 -14.24 -26.24 -0.01
N ASN A 38 -13.19 -26.78 0.62
CA ASN A 38 -12.42 -26.10 1.67
C ASN A 38 -10.92 -25.98 1.31
N THR A 39 -10.60 -25.90 0.02
CA THR A 39 -9.20 -25.78 -0.46
C THR A 39 -8.47 -24.61 0.19
N HIS A 40 -9.19 -23.53 0.51
CA HIS A 40 -8.66 -22.40 1.25
C HIS A 40 -8.00 -22.83 2.57
N PHE A 41 -8.71 -23.56 3.45
CA PHE A 41 -8.17 -24.00 4.76
C PHE A 41 -6.89 -24.83 4.67
N PHE A 42 -6.71 -25.61 3.60
CA PHE A 42 -5.51 -26.40 3.37
C PHE A 42 -4.37 -25.61 2.70
N THR A 43 -4.71 -24.63 1.87
CA THR A 43 -3.72 -23.85 1.11
C THR A 43 -3.19 -22.63 1.85
N THR A 44 -3.97 -22.00 2.75
CA THR A 44 -3.54 -20.86 3.57
C THR A 44 -2.25 -21.15 4.38
N PRO A 45 -2.13 -22.26 5.15
CA PRO A 45 -0.91 -22.53 5.90
C PRO A 45 0.31 -22.82 5.01
N ILE A 46 0.08 -23.43 3.83
CA ILE A 46 1.15 -23.68 2.85
C ILE A 46 1.64 -22.35 2.25
N ARG A 47 0.71 -21.46 1.88
CA ARG A 47 1.03 -20.10 1.39
C ARG A 47 1.79 -19.31 2.46
N ALA A 48 1.32 -19.32 3.71
CA ALA A 48 1.99 -18.64 4.82
C ALA A 48 3.42 -19.17 5.07
N ALA A 49 3.62 -20.50 5.06
CA ALA A 49 4.96 -21.08 5.20
C ALA A 49 5.88 -20.75 4.02
N SER A 50 5.33 -20.72 2.80
CA SER A 50 6.09 -20.33 1.61
C SER A 50 6.51 -18.85 1.65
N ARG A 51 5.60 -17.96 2.05
CA ARG A 51 5.85 -16.53 2.24
C ARG A 51 6.90 -16.30 3.30
N TYR A 52 6.79 -16.93 4.47
CA TYR A 52 7.79 -16.85 5.53
C TYR A 52 9.18 -17.30 5.04
N LYS A 53 9.25 -18.39 4.28
CA LYS A 53 10.51 -18.88 3.70
C LYS A 53 11.10 -17.91 2.66
N ARG A 54 10.27 -17.26 1.85
CA ARG A 54 10.70 -16.21 0.91
C ARG A 54 11.19 -14.98 1.66
N GLU A 55 10.42 -14.52 2.64
CA GLU A 55 10.77 -13.38 3.49
C GLU A 55 12.12 -13.58 4.17
N LEU A 56 12.36 -14.76 4.74
CA LEU A 56 13.67 -15.15 5.28
C LEU A 56 14.79 -15.08 4.24
N ARG A 57 14.54 -15.51 3.00
CA ARG A 57 15.53 -15.40 1.92
C ARG A 57 15.84 -13.94 1.57
N TYR A 58 14.83 -13.08 1.53
CA TYR A 58 15.02 -11.66 1.26
C TYR A 58 15.70 -10.95 2.44
N GLN A 59 15.45 -11.38 3.66
CA GLN A 59 16.10 -10.87 4.87
C GLN A 59 17.55 -11.32 5.03
N GLN A 60 17.98 -12.38 4.33
CA GLN A 60 19.42 -12.67 4.28
C GLN A 60 20.10 -11.53 3.54
N PRO A 61 21.19 -10.96 4.08
CA PRO A 61 21.93 -9.94 3.38
C PRO A 61 22.39 -10.52 2.05
N LEU A 62 21.74 -10.11 0.97
CA LEU A 62 22.31 -10.23 -0.36
C LEU A 62 23.68 -9.59 -0.26
N GLN A 63 24.73 -10.31 -0.66
CA GLN A 63 26.08 -9.74 -0.77
C GLN A 63 25.95 -8.37 -1.43
N ALA A 64 26.16 -7.31 -0.63
CA ALA A 64 25.86 -5.95 -1.05
C ALA A 64 26.80 -5.62 -2.21
N ALA A 65 26.26 -5.62 -3.43
CA ALA A 65 27.00 -5.11 -4.57
C ALA A 65 27.14 -3.57 -4.45
N ASP A 66 26.12 -2.91 -3.89
CA ASP A 66 26.07 -1.46 -3.74
C ASP A 66 26.17 -1.05 -2.26
N THR A 67 27.15 -0.20 -1.96
CA THR A 67 27.38 0.34 -0.61
C THR A 67 26.49 1.53 -0.27
N VAL A 68 25.85 2.16 -1.27
CA VAL A 68 25.03 3.37 -1.16
C VAL A 68 23.82 3.29 -2.10
N ILE A 69 22.85 4.20 -1.92
CA ILE A 69 21.69 4.32 -2.82
C ILE A 69 22.18 4.69 -4.25
N PRO A 70 21.73 3.98 -5.30
CA PRO A 70 22.12 4.26 -6.68
C PRO A 70 21.81 5.70 -7.11
N ARG A 71 22.71 6.30 -7.92
CA ARG A 71 22.51 7.64 -8.50
C ARG A 71 21.58 7.59 -9.71
N LYS A 72 20.36 7.10 -9.50
CA LYS A 72 19.32 6.92 -10.51
C LYS A 72 18.03 7.56 -10.01
N ILE A 73 17.38 8.34 -10.87
CA ILE A 73 16.08 8.96 -10.61
C ILE A 73 15.07 8.31 -11.53
N TRP A 74 13.98 7.85 -10.93
CA TRP A 74 12.85 7.23 -11.59
C TRP A 74 11.63 8.09 -11.46
N GLN A 75 10.95 8.29 -12.59
CA GLN A 75 9.54 8.69 -12.60
C GLN A 75 8.78 7.70 -13.48
N THR A 76 7.48 7.58 -13.24
CA THR A 76 6.58 6.81 -14.11
C THR A 76 5.53 7.74 -14.69
N TRP A 77 5.21 7.58 -15.98
CA TRP A 77 4.12 8.33 -16.59
C TRP A 77 3.53 7.62 -17.80
N LYS A 78 2.42 8.12 -18.32
CA LYS A 78 1.74 7.49 -19.47
C LYS A 78 2.61 7.49 -20.73
N VAL A 79 3.33 8.60 -20.94
CA VAL A 79 4.13 8.87 -22.16
C VAL A 79 5.55 9.22 -21.80
N GLY A 80 6.46 9.20 -22.77
CA GLY A 80 7.86 9.57 -22.56
C GLY A 80 8.09 11.09 -22.44
N PRO A 81 9.31 11.53 -22.07
CA PRO A 81 9.62 12.95 -21.80
C PRO A 81 9.31 13.94 -22.93
N LEU A 82 9.36 13.49 -24.18
CA LEU A 82 9.03 14.32 -25.35
C LEU A 82 7.53 14.58 -25.52
N GLY A 83 6.69 13.76 -24.90
CA GLY A 83 5.22 13.86 -24.94
C GLY A 83 4.61 14.44 -23.67
N PHE A 84 5.42 14.85 -22.68
CA PHE A 84 4.90 15.45 -21.45
C PHE A 84 4.14 16.74 -21.72
N GLU A 85 3.01 16.90 -21.01
CA GLU A 85 2.38 18.21 -20.89
C GLU A 85 3.33 19.19 -20.17
N GLN A 86 3.16 20.49 -20.40
CA GLN A 86 4.06 21.51 -19.88
C GLN A 86 4.25 21.40 -18.36
N ARG A 87 3.15 21.21 -17.63
CA ARG A 87 3.16 21.08 -16.16
C ARG A 87 4.03 19.91 -15.70
N ASP A 88 3.79 18.72 -16.26
CA ASP A 88 4.53 17.49 -15.92
C ASP A 88 6.01 17.64 -16.31
N SER A 89 6.27 18.28 -17.46
CA SER A 89 7.63 18.59 -17.90
C SER A 89 8.36 19.55 -16.95
N ASP A 90 7.67 20.55 -16.41
CA ASP A 90 8.26 21.55 -15.51
C ASP A 90 8.71 20.90 -14.20
N SER A 91 7.86 20.07 -13.60
CA SER A 91 8.20 19.27 -12.41
C SER A 91 9.35 18.30 -12.72
N ALA A 92 9.22 17.49 -13.78
CA ALA A 92 10.21 16.50 -14.17
C ALA A 92 11.61 17.08 -14.40
N LYS A 93 11.74 18.24 -15.08
CA LYS A 93 13.03 18.88 -15.40
C LYS A 93 13.80 19.32 -14.16
N THR A 94 13.14 19.58 -13.03
CA THR A 94 13.81 20.01 -11.80
C THR A 94 14.75 18.94 -11.24
N TRP A 95 14.41 17.66 -11.41
CA TRP A 95 15.17 16.52 -10.93
C TRP A 95 16.57 16.41 -11.54
N PRO A 96 16.73 16.25 -12.88
CA PRO A 96 18.06 16.22 -13.49
C PRO A 96 18.79 17.57 -13.39
N ALA A 97 18.07 18.70 -13.39
CA ALA A 97 18.68 20.01 -13.24
C ALA A 97 19.38 20.21 -11.89
N LYS A 98 18.78 19.71 -10.79
CA LYS A 98 19.35 19.78 -9.44
C LYS A 98 20.32 18.65 -9.14
N ASN A 99 20.27 17.57 -9.92
CA ASN A 99 21.04 16.35 -9.70
C ASN A 99 21.79 15.93 -10.98
N PRO A 100 22.73 16.74 -11.49
CA PRO A 100 23.38 16.49 -12.79
C PRO A 100 24.25 15.21 -12.81
N ARG A 101 24.53 14.62 -11.63
CA ARG A 101 25.25 13.35 -11.48
C ARG A 101 24.34 12.13 -11.46
N TYR A 102 23.02 12.32 -11.49
CA TYR A 102 22.06 11.23 -11.46
C TYR A 102 21.58 10.91 -12.87
N ARG A 103 21.45 9.62 -13.17
CA ARG A 103 20.77 9.17 -14.39
C ARG A 103 19.27 9.35 -14.20
N TYR A 104 18.62 10.08 -15.09
CA TYR A 104 17.18 10.28 -15.07
C TYR A 104 16.49 9.31 -16.05
N GLU A 105 15.51 8.56 -15.56
CA GLU A 105 14.74 7.60 -16.34
C GLU A 105 13.24 7.76 -16.10
N VAL A 106 12.49 7.57 -17.17
CA VAL A 106 11.03 7.55 -17.16
C VAL A 106 10.57 6.23 -17.72
N LEU A 107 9.82 5.48 -16.91
CA LEU A 107 9.13 4.28 -17.35
C LEU A 107 7.71 4.66 -17.76
N THR A 108 7.26 4.08 -18.88
CA THR A 108 6.02 4.45 -19.55
C THR A 108 5.06 3.28 -19.69
N ASP A 109 3.79 3.55 -19.99
CA ASP A 109 2.81 2.50 -20.27
C ASP A 109 3.29 1.57 -21.40
N ASP A 110 3.98 2.12 -22.41
CA ASP A 110 4.48 1.38 -23.58
C ASP A 110 5.67 0.45 -23.33
N ASN A 111 6.36 0.56 -22.18
CA ASN A 111 7.57 -0.22 -21.90
C ASN A 111 7.60 -0.87 -20.52
N ALA A 112 6.57 -0.63 -19.69
CA ALA A 112 6.48 -1.22 -18.35
C ALA A 112 6.43 -2.75 -18.41
N ASN A 113 5.73 -3.35 -19.38
CA ASN A 113 5.62 -4.81 -19.49
C ASN A 113 6.97 -5.46 -19.83
N GLU A 114 7.73 -4.87 -20.76
CA GLU A 114 9.06 -5.33 -21.15
C GLU A 114 10.05 -5.18 -20.01
N TYR A 115 9.98 -4.07 -19.27
CA TYR A 115 10.78 -3.85 -18.07
C TYR A 115 10.53 -4.94 -17.02
N LEU A 116 9.25 -5.25 -16.76
CA LEU A 116 8.88 -6.28 -15.80
C LEU A 116 9.26 -7.68 -16.29
N GLU A 117 9.07 -8.00 -17.56
CA GLU A 117 9.52 -9.30 -18.11
C GLU A 117 11.04 -9.46 -17.97
N TRP A 118 11.81 -8.40 -18.24
CA TRP A 118 13.27 -8.40 -18.09
C TRP A 118 13.72 -8.66 -16.64
N HIS A 119 13.14 -7.93 -15.68
CA HIS A 119 13.56 -8.04 -14.28
C HIS A 119 12.91 -9.19 -13.52
N TYR A 120 11.63 -9.48 -13.76
CA TYR A 120 10.82 -10.43 -12.99
C TYR A 120 10.49 -11.72 -13.75
N GLY A 121 10.75 -11.79 -15.05
CA GLY A 121 10.59 -13.03 -15.82
C GLY A 121 11.56 -14.15 -15.41
N PRO A 122 11.51 -15.30 -16.10
CA PRO A 122 12.27 -16.50 -15.73
C PRO A 122 13.80 -16.32 -15.64
N HIS A 123 14.34 -15.34 -16.37
CA HIS A 123 15.78 -15.05 -16.42
C HIS A 123 16.24 -13.97 -15.41
N GLY A 124 15.30 -13.27 -14.77
CA GLY A 124 15.57 -12.27 -13.75
C GLY A 124 15.36 -12.81 -12.34
N PHE A 125 14.46 -12.19 -11.58
CA PHE A 125 14.06 -12.64 -10.24
C PHE A 125 13.21 -13.91 -10.24
N ASN A 126 12.80 -14.41 -11.42
CA ASN A 126 11.96 -15.59 -11.59
C ASN A 126 10.67 -15.52 -10.77
N ARG A 127 9.96 -14.39 -10.96
CA ARG A 127 8.64 -14.07 -10.42
C ARG A 127 7.65 -13.79 -11.56
N PRO A 128 7.42 -14.75 -12.47
CA PRO A 128 6.46 -14.58 -13.56
C PRO A 128 5.05 -14.28 -13.04
N ASP A 129 4.72 -14.72 -11.81
CA ASP A 129 3.47 -14.40 -11.13
C ASP A 129 3.26 -12.89 -10.91
N LEU A 130 4.32 -12.10 -10.73
CA LEU A 130 4.21 -10.64 -10.63
C LEU A 130 4.05 -9.97 -11.99
N VAL A 131 4.64 -10.56 -13.04
CA VAL A 131 4.48 -10.10 -14.42
C VAL A 131 3.03 -10.31 -14.87
N ASP A 132 2.49 -11.51 -14.61
CA ASP A 132 1.11 -11.86 -14.95
C ASP A 132 0.11 -11.01 -14.16
N LEU A 133 0.33 -10.83 -12.85
CA LEU A 133 -0.45 -9.93 -12.00
C LEU A 133 -0.52 -8.51 -12.61
N TYR A 134 0.63 -7.94 -12.98
CA TYR A 134 0.68 -6.59 -13.55
C TYR A 134 -0.06 -6.49 -14.89
N ARG A 135 0.01 -7.53 -15.72
CA ARG A 135 -0.70 -7.59 -17.02
C ARG A 135 -2.21 -7.70 -16.82
N GLU A 136 -2.68 -8.44 -15.84
CA GLU A 136 -4.11 -8.64 -15.57
C GLU A 136 -4.80 -7.39 -14.99
N LEU A 137 -4.07 -6.55 -14.26
CA LEU A 137 -4.60 -5.33 -13.66
C LEU A 137 -5.02 -4.28 -14.70
N ASN A 138 -6.25 -3.77 -14.58
CA ASN A 138 -6.79 -2.67 -15.38
C ASN A 138 -6.90 -1.33 -14.62
N ILE A 139 -6.70 -1.32 -13.31
CA ILE A 139 -6.83 -0.12 -12.48
C ILE A 139 -5.51 0.67 -12.54
N THR A 140 -5.53 1.81 -13.23
CA THR A 140 -4.31 2.61 -13.52
C THR A 140 -3.50 2.98 -12.27
N ILE A 141 -4.16 3.42 -11.20
CA ILE A 141 -3.45 3.85 -9.98
C ILE A 141 -2.76 2.66 -9.27
N ILE A 142 -3.42 1.50 -9.22
CA ILE A 142 -2.84 0.27 -8.67
C ILE A 142 -1.62 -0.18 -9.48
N LYS A 143 -1.68 -0.06 -10.82
CA LYS A 143 -0.52 -0.35 -11.67
C LYS A 143 0.62 0.62 -11.38
N ALA A 144 0.36 1.92 -11.27
CA ALA A 144 1.38 2.92 -10.98
C ALA A 144 2.04 2.67 -9.61
N ASP A 145 1.24 2.40 -8.57
CA ASP A 145 1.72 2.06 -7.24
C ASP A 145 2.57 0.78 -7.24
N LEU A 146 2.08 -0.29 -7.87
CA LEU A 146 2.84 -1.54 -7.94
C LEU A 146 4.14 -1.36 -8.75
N LEU A 147 4.09 -0.63 -9.86
CA LEU A 147 5.25 -0.40 -10.73
C LEU A 147 6.37 0.33 -10.00
N ARG A 148 6.05 1.36 -9.20
CA ARG A 148 7.10 2.08 -8.45
C ARG A 148 7.80 1.18 -7.45
N TYR A 149 7.08 0.28 -6.77
CA TYR A 149 7.70 -0.65 -5.83
C TYR A 149 8.53 -1.71 -6.54
N LEU A 150 8.08 -2.21 -7.70
CA LEU A 150 8.83 -3.16 -8.52
C LEU A 150 10.14 -2.53 -9.03
N VAL A 151 10.09 -1.33 -9.59
CA VAL A 151 11.29 -0.59 -10.03
C VAL A 151 12.27 -0.40 -8.87
N MET A 152 11.77 0.04 -7.71
CA MET A 152 12.61 0.31 -6.54
C MET A 152 13.20 -0.96 -5.91
N TYR A 153 12.52 -2.11 -6.00
CA TYR A 153 13.12 -3.40 -5.64
C TYR A 153 14.19 -3.83 -6.65
N ALA A 154 13.92 -3.68 -7.95
CA ALA A 154 14.81 -4.18 -9.00
C ALA A 154 16.14 -3.42 -9.06
N GLU A 155 16.08 -2.08 -9.05
CA GLU A 155 17.23 -1.21 -9.32
C GLU A 155 17.50 -0.19 -8.23
N GLY A 156 16.54 0.09 -7.34
CA GLY A 156 16.66 1.15 -6.34
C GLY A 156 16.85 2.54 -6.97
N GLY A 157 17.51 3.43 -6.23
CA GLY A 157 17.70 4.83 -6.59
C GLY A 157 16.73 5.75 -5.86
N VAL A 158 16.22 6.76 -6.55
CA VAL A 158 15.21 7.69 -6.05
C VAL A 158 14.00 7.64 -6.95
N TYR A 159 12.84 7.34 -6.39
CA TYR A 159 11.57 7.45 -7.09
C TYR A 159 10.89 8.77 -6.74
N ALA A 160 10.23 9.38 -7.71
CA ALA A 160 9.29 10.47 -7.51
C ALA A 160 8.14 10.39 -8.51
N ASP A 161 6.91 10.69 -8.08
CA ASP A 161 5.79 10.87 -9.01
C ASP A 161 6.06 12.03 -9.99
N ILE A 162 5.40 12.02 -11.15
CA ILE A 162 5.68 12.97 -12.23
C ILE A 162 5.39 14.42 -11.84
N ASP A 163 4.41 14.60 -10.94
CA ASP A 163 3.92 15.88 -10.43
C ASP A 163 4.65 16.33 -9.17
N VAL A 164 5.85 15.80 -8.93
CA VAL A 164 6.75 16.20 -7.84
C VAL A 164 7.88 17.07 -8.38
N GLU A 165 7.97 18.29 -7.87
CA GLU A 165 9.09 19.19 -8.08
C GLU A 165 10.22 18.89 -7.07
N CYS A 166 11.43 18.67 -7.57
CA CYS A 166 12.63 18.63 -6.75
C CYS A 166 12.97 20.07 -6.33
N LEU A 167 12.98 20.41 -5.03
CA LEU A 167 13.36 21.74 -4.56
C LEU A 167 14.85 21.82 -4.22
N ARG A 168 15.41 20.73 -3.69
CA ARG A 168 16.81 20.61 -3.24
C ARG A 168 17.47 19.37 -3.83
N PRO A 169 18.79 19.39 -4.08
CA PRO A 169 19.52 18.20 -4.53
C PRO A 169 19.34 17.01 -3.56
N ILE A 170 19.36 15.80 -4.09
CA ILE A 170 19.20 14.54 -3.33
C ILE A 170 20.29 14.40 -2.27
N ASP A 171 21.49 14.94 -2.50
CA ASP A 171 22.58 14.99 -1.51
C ASP A 171 22.15 15.70 -0.20
N ARG A 172 21.06 16.50 -0.21
CA ARG A 172 20.48 17.14 0.99
C ARG A 172 19.46 16.26 1.74
N PHE A 173 19.06 15.12 1.18
CA PHE A 173 18.08 14.23 1.80
C PHE A 173 18.68 13.48 2.99
N ILE A 174 20.00 13.38 3.07
CA ILE A 174 20.72 12.81 4.20
C ILE A 174 21.37 13.96 4.98
N PRO A 175 20.89 14.27 6.20
CA PRO A 175 21.52 15.28 7.04
C PRO A 175 22.96 14.92 7.40
N GLU A 176 23.79 15.94 7.63
CA GLU A 176 25.24 15.81 7.86
C GLU A 176 25.65 14.88 9.02
N ARG A 177 24.73 14.62 9.96
CA ARG A 177 24.95 13.69 11.08
C ARG A 177 24.89 12.20 10.70
N TYR A 178 24.44 11.88 9.49
CA TYR A 178 24.36 10.52 8.97
C TYR A 178 25.29 10.37 7.76
N THR A 179 25.68 9.13 7.46
CA THR A 179 26.49 8.81 6.28
C THR A 179 25.65 8.04 5.26
N GLU A 180 25.94 8.20 3.97
CA GLU A 180 25.23 7.47 2.90
C GLU A 180 25.33 5.95 3.05
N GLN A 181 26.38 5.45 3.68
CA GLN A 181 26.62 4.03 3.89
C GLN A 181 25.64 3.43 4.92
N ASP A 182 25.27 4.22 5.94
CA ASP A 182 24.34 3.80 6.99
C ASP A 182 22.88 3.85 6.55
N VAL A 183 22.59 4.41 5.38
CA VAL A 183 21.24 4.63 4.86
C VAL A 183 20.95 3.65 3.74
N ASP A 184 20.02 2.74 4.00
CA ASP A 184 19.47 1.80 3.03
C ASP A 184 18.26 2.38 2.31
N MET A 185 17.43 3.16 3.01
CA MET A 185 16.21 3.74 2.49
C MET A 185 15.98 5.14 3.08
N ILE A 186 15.44 6.06 2.28
CA ILE A 186 15.01 7.39 2.73
C ILE A 186 13.52 7.53 2.43
N ILE A 187 12.74 7.84 3.46
CA ILE A 187 11.30 8.12 3.36
C ILE A 187 10.99 9.40 4.13
N GLY A 188 9.88 10.06 3.82
CA GLY A 188 9.37 11.18 4.59
C GLY A 188 8.08 10.82 5.31
N VAL A 189 7.75 11.49 6.41
CA VAL A 189 6.38 11.50 6.93
C VAL A 189 5.51 12.32 5.98
N GLU A 190 4.33 11.81 5.63
CA GLU A 190 3.33 12.52 4.83
C GLU A 190 2.21 13.04 5.72
N ILE A 191 1.50 12.15 6.42
CA ILE A 191 0.41 12.51 7.33
C ILE A 191 0.78 12.08 8.74
N ASP A 192 0.71 13.00 9.69
CA ASP A 192 0.93 12.77 11.12
C ASP A 192 -0.21 13.38 11.95
N GLU A 193 -1.34 12.69 11.98
CA GLU A 193 -2.57 13.12 12.64
C GLU A 193 -3.11 12.00 13.55
N PRO A 194 -2.30 11.49 14.51
CA PRO A 194 -2.61 10.26 15.24
C PRO A 194 -3.88 10.33 16.09
N ALA A 195 -4.36 11.53 16.40
CA ALA A 195 -5.61 11.76 17.13
C ALA A 195 -6.85 11.20 16.41
N PHE A 196 -6.78 10.99 15.09
CA PHE A 196 -7.88 10.43 14.31
C PHE A 196 -7.78 8.92 14.10
N SER A 197 -6.90 8.19 14.82
CA SER A 197 -6.70 6.75 14.59
C SER A 197 -7.98 5.91 14.72
N ASP A 198 -8.89 6.35 15.57
CA ASP A 198 -10.13 5.64 15.88
C ASP A 198 -11.31 6.16 15.03
N HIS A 199 -11.08 7.14 14.17
CA HIS A 199 -12.10 7.70 13.28
C HIS A 199 -12.38 6.74 12.11
N ALA A 200 -13.65 6.45 11.84
CA ALA A 200 -14.06 5.43 10.87
C ALA A 200 -13.53 5.67 9.43
N ILE A 201 -13.57 6.92 8.95
CA ILE A 201 -13.10 7.30 7.60
C ILE A 201 -11.62 7.72 7.57
N LEU A 202 -11.17 8.52 8.54
CA LEU A 202 -9.83 9.11 8.55
C LEU A 202 -8.75 8.22 9.18
N GLY A 203 -9.13 7.27 10.03
CA GLY A 203 -8.18 6.52 10.86
C GLY A 203 -7.19 5.68 10.07
N SER A 204 -7.62 5.10 8.95
CA SER A 204 -6.76 4.28 8.08
C SER A 204 -5.65 5.08 7.38
N LYS A 205 -5.77 6.42 7.30
CA LYS A 205 -4.87 7.31 6.55
C LYS A 205 -4.25 8.43 7.39
N CYS A 206 -4.52 8.46 8.69
CA CYS A 206 -4.04 9.51 9.61
C CYS A 206 -2.55 9.42 9.98
N LYS A 207 -1.88 8.32 9.61
CA LYS A 207 -0.48 8.03 9.93
C LYS A 207 0.16 7.42 8.68
N SER A 208 0.89 8.21 7.91
CA SER A 208 1.49 7.71 6.67
C SER A 208 2.88 8.25 6.39
N PHE A 209 3.75 7.37 5.90
CA PHE A 209 4.95 7.75 5.17
C PHE A 209 4.62 8.07 3.72
N CYS A 210 5.34 9.04 3.19
CA CYS A 210 5.34 9.42 1.79
C CYS A 210 5.87 8.25 0.94
N GLN A 211 5.03 7.80 0.02
CA GLN A 211 5.36 6.77 -0.96
C GLN A 211 5.60 7.36 -2.37
N TRP A 212 5.09 8.56 -2.64
CA TRP A 212 5.19 9.23 -3.94
C TRP A 212 6.57 9.88 -4.14
N THR A 213 7.43 9.89 -3.12
CA THR A 213 8.87 10.15 -3.22
C THR A 213 9.63 9.40 -2.14
N PHE A 214 10.58 8.57 -2.53
CA PHE A 214 11.47 7.87 -1.60
C PHE A 214 12.75 7.41 -2.32
N ALA A 215 13.76 7.07 -1.53
CA ALA A 215 15.02 6.53 -2.04
C ALA A 215 15.31 5.17 -1.40
N ALA A 216 15.94 4.26 -2.14
CA ALA A 216 16.25 2.92 -1.65
C ALA A 216 17.45 2.31 -2.35
N LYS A 217 18.24 1.50 -1.62
CA LYS A 217 19.11 0.50 -2.23
C LYS A 217 18.25 -0.56 -2.95
N PRO A 218 18.78 -1.22 -3.99
CA PRO A 218 18.05 -2.31 -4.64
C PRO A 218 17.84 -3.49 -3.70
N LYS A 219 16.79 -4.27 -3.95
CA LYS A 219 16.48 -5.56 -3.32
C LYS A 219 16.23 -5.51 -1.81
N LEU A 220 15.81 -4.36 -1.27
CA LEU A 220 15.46 -4.28 0.15
C LEU A 220 14.27 -5.19 0.49
N PRO A 221 14.30 -5.88 1.66
CA PRO A 221 13.23 -6.78 2.05
C PRO A 221 11.88 -6.08 2.22
N VAL A 222 11.87 -4.81 2.64
CA VAL A 222 10.64 -4.00 2.77
C VAL A 222 9.89 -3.86 1.45
N MET A 223 10.60 -3.68 0.34
CA MET A 223 9.97 -3.51 -0.97
C MET A 223 9.30 -4.81 -1.43
N MET A 224 10.00 -5.94 -1.30
CA MET A 224 9.38 -7.23 -1.65
C MET A 224 8.26 -7.62 -0.69
N ARG A 225 8.37 -7.31 0.61
CA ARG A 225 7.26 -7.48 1.55
C ARG A 225 6.03 -6.71 1.08
N LEU A 226 6.20 -5.43 0.73
CA LEU A 226 5.10 -4.61 0.22
C LEU A 226 4.49 -5.19 -1.06
N ILE A 227 5.32 -5.55 -2.04
CA ILE A 227 4.87 -6.14 -3.31
C ILE A 227 4.06 -7.43 -3.08
N GLU A 228 4.53 -8.31 -2.20
CA GLU A 228 3.83 -9.56 -1.88
C GLU A 228 2.55 -9.31 -1.08
N ASN A 229 2.54 -8.33 -0.16
CA ASN A 229 1.33 -7.92 0.55
C ASN A 229 0.27 -7.40 -0.43
N ILE A 230 0.67 -6.61 -1.43
CA ILE A 230 -0.22 -6.09 -2.48
C ILE A 230 -0.77 -7.23 -3.34
N GLN A 231 0.08 -8.17 -3.75
CA GLN A 231 -0.34 -9.36 -4.50
C GLN A 231 -1.37 -10.18 -3.73
N ASP A 232 -1.09 -10.48 -2.45
CA ASP A 232 -2.01 -11.23 -1.58
C ASP A 232 -3.34 -10.47 -1.45
N TRP A 233 -3.30 -9.17 -1.15
CA TRP A 233 -4.47 -8.31 -1.01
C TRP A 233 -5.34 -8.26 -2.27
N LEU A 234 -4.73 -8.11 -3.46
CA LEU A 234 -5.45 -8.10 -4.73
C LEU A 234 -6.18 -9.42 -4.99
N HIS A 235 -5.52 -10.55 -4.72
CA HIS A 235 -6.14 -11.86 -4.88
C HIS A 235 -7.25 -12.11 -3.84
N GLU A 236 -7.06 -11.70 -2.59
CA GLU A 236 -8.11 -11.76 -1.57
C GLU A 236 -9.33 -10.93 -1.99
N LEU A 237 -9.10 -9.69 -2.43
CA LEU A 237 -10.18 -8.80 -2.87
C LEU A 237 -10.92 -9.32 -4.10
N SER A 238 -10.21 -9.90 -5.05
CA SER A 238 -10.80 -10.56 -6.24
C SER A 238 -11.70 -11.72 -5.84
N ASN A 239 -11.29 -12.54 -4.87
CA ASN A 239 -12.12 -13.63 -4.36
C ASN A 239 -13.32 -13.12 -3.57
N ASP A 240 -13.14 -12.10 -2.73
CA ASP A 240 -14.21 -11.54 -1.89
C ASP A 240 -15.29 -10.85 -2.72
N LYS A 241 -14.90 -10.17 -3.81
CA LYS A 241 -15.82 -9.53 -4.76
C LYS A 241 -16.32 -10.49 -5.85
N ASP A 242 -15.84 -11.73 -5.90
CA ASP A 242 -16.16 -12.75 -6.92
C ASP A 242 -16.00 -12.23 -8.37
N VAL A 243 -14.93 -11.48 -8.61
CA VAL A 243 -14.59 -10.92 -9.93
C VAL A 243 -13.11 -11.12 -10.25
N PRO A 244 -12.73 -11.31 -11.52
CA PRO A 244 -11.32 -11.36 -11.90
C PRO A 244 -10.61 -10.02 -11.64
N LEU A 245 -9.28 -10.03 -11.51
CA LEU A 245 -8.49 -8.84 -11.19
C LEU A 245 -8.69 -7.71 -12.20
N SER A 246 -8.89 -8.07 -13.47
CA SER A 246 -9.16 -7.15 -14.58
C SER A 246 -10.49 -6.39 -14.46
N GLN A 247 -11.41 -6.86 -13.62
CA GLN A 247 -12.74 -6.28 -13.38
C GLN A 247 -12.89 -5.72 -11.96
N LEU A 248 -11.81 -5.66 -11.17
CA LEU A 248 -11.86 -5.02 -9.88
C LEU A 248 -12.16 -3.52 -10.03
N GLU A 249 -13.09 -3.06 -9.21
CA GLU A 249 -13.36 -1.65 -8.99
C GLU A 249 -13.06 -1.33 -7.52
N LEU A 250 -12.33 -0.24 -7.32
CA LEU A 250 -11.87 0.19 -6.00
C LEU A 250 -12.35 1.60 -5.69
N ASP A 251 -12.76 1.83 -4.46
CA ASP A 251 -12.92 3.18 -3.95
C ASP A 251 -11.56 3.82 -3.55
N PHE A 252 -11.60 5.07 -3.11
CA PHE A 252 -10.40 5.79 -2.70
C PHE A 252 -9.66 5.11 -1.53
N ASP A 253 -10.40 4.65 -0.52
CA ASP A 253 -9.81 4.13 0.71
C ASP A 253 -9.22 2.73 0.49
N GLU A 254 -9.83 1.91 -0.38
CA GLU A 254 -9.26 0.65 -0.86
C GLU A 254 -7.93 0.87 -1.59
N VAL A 255 -7.80 1.89 -2.44
CA VAL A 255 -6.53 2.23 -3.10
C VAL A 255 -5.47 2.63 -2.08
N ILE A 256 -5.81 3.54 -1.14
CA ILE A 256 -4.88 4.04 -0.12
C ILE A 256 -4.39 2.92 0.81
N SER A 257 -5.29 2.03 1.22
CA SER A 257 -5.01 0.92 2.15
C SER A 257 -4.38 -0.30 1.50
N GLY A 258 -4.66 -0.54 0.22
CA GLY A 258 -4.19 -1.70 -0.54
C GLY A 258 -2.81 -1.51 -1.15
N THR A 259 -2.56 -0.39 -1.84
CA THR A 259 -1.30 -0.12 -2.55
C THR A 259 -0.67 1.22 -2.23
N GLY A 260 -1.47 2.15 -1.73
CA GLY A 260 -1.06 3.52 -1.45
C GLY A 260 -0.28 3.70 -0.15
N PRO A 261 -0.32 4.90 0.43
CA PRO A 261 0.54 5.28 1.55
C PRO A 261 0.33 4.43 2.81
N SER A 262 -0.89 3.96 3.09
CA SER A 262 -1.16 3.13 4.27
C SER A 262 -0.56 1.73 4.13
N ALA A 263 -0.65 1.11 2.94
CA ALA A 263 0.00 -0.17 2.65
C ALA A 263 1.52 -0.09 2.80
N PHE A 264 2.11 0.95 2.19
CA PHE A 264 3.54 1.24 2.27
C PHE A 264 4.00 1.44 3.72
N THR A 265 3.25 2.26 4.48
CA THR A 265 3.56 2.56 5.89
C THR A 265 3.54 1.30 6.74
N LYS A 266 2.52 0.46 6.58
CA LYS A 266 2.43 -0.83 7.27
C LYS A 266 3.64 -1.71 6.97
N ALA A 267 4.01 -1.86 5.70
CA ALA A 267 5.16 -2.69 5.31
C ALA A 267 6.49 -2.17 5.89
N VAL A 268 6.68 -0.84 5.94
CA VAL A 268 7.86 -0.22 6.55
C VAL A 268 7.93 -0.48 8.05
N LEU A 269 6.83 -0.26 8.79
CA LEU A 269 6.79 -0.50 10.25
C LEU A 269 6.98 -1.98 10.58
N GLU A 270 6.40 -2.89 9.80
CA GLU A 270 6.62 -4.33 9.90
C GLU A 270 8.09 -4.68 9.67
N GLN A 271 8.73 -4.07 8.66
CA GLN A 271 10.15 -4.29 8.41
C GLN A 271 11.03 -3.77 9.56
N MET A 272 10.78 -2.56 10.05
CA MET A 272 11.53 -2.00 11.18
C MET A 272 11.38 -2.88 12.42
N THR A 273 10.18 -3.39 12.67
CA THR A 273 9.89 -4.34 13.76
C THR A 273 10.68 -5.64 13.60
N ALA A 274 10.71 -6.21 12.40
CA ALA A 274 11.49 -7.42 12.10
C ALA A 274 13.00 -7.19 12.35
N GLN A 275 13.53 -6.05 11.90
CA GLN A 275 14.93 -5.66 12.13
C GLN A 275 15.22 -5.35 13.61
N ASN A 276 14.22 -4.95 14.39
CA ASN A 276 14.31 -4.69 15.82
C ASN A 276 14.12 -5.95 16.69
N ARG A 277 14.55 -7.13 16.18
CA ARG A 277 14.43 -8.43 16.88
C ARG A 277 12.99 -8.75 17.29
N GLY A 278 12.02 -8.31 16.49
CA GLY A 278 10.59 -8.50 16.73
C GLY A 278 9.98 -7.55 17.78
N LYS A 279 10.76 -6.62 18.36
CA LYS A 279 10.18 -5.59 19.23
C LYS A 279 9.41 -4.58 18.39
N PRO A 280 8.12 -4.34 18.65
CA PRO A 280 7.29 -3.46 17.84
C PRO A 280 7.91 -2.07 17.66
N VAL A 281 7.94 -1.60 16.41
CA VAL A 281 8.21 -0.21 16.05
C VAL A 281 6.87 0.41 15.63
N THR A 282 6.38 1.35 16.43
CA THR A 282 5.07 2.01 16.23
C THR A 282 5.24 3.42 15.69
N TRP A 283 4.12 4.02 15.27
CA TRP A 283 4.08 5.40 14.78
C TRP A 283 4.55 6.43 15.81
N ASP A 284 4.45 6.14 17.11
CA ASP A 284 4.88 7.05 18.19
C ASP A 284 6.34 7.49 18.05
N LEU A 285 7.17 6.68 17.37
CA LEU A 285 8.56 7.00 17.09
C LEU A 285 8.76 8.15 16.09
N PHE A 286 7.74 8.38 15.25
CA PHE A 286 7.72 9.29 14.10
C PHE A 286 6.69 10.41 14.24
N HIS A 287 5.86 10.37 15.28
CA HIS A 287 4.95 11.46 15.61
C HIS A 287 5.71 12.70 16.08
N ASN A 288 5.30 13.87 15.59
CA ASN A 288 5.86 15.20 15.91
C ASN A 288 7.39 15.24 15.74
N LEU A 289 7.85 14.70 14.61
CA LEU A 289 9.26 14.56 14.32
C LEU A 289 9.89 15.92 13.98
N ALA A 290 10.62 16.52 14.92
CA ALA A 290 11.33 17.78 14.67
C ALA A 290 12.50 17.61 13.68
N GLU A 291 13.26 16.51 13.80
CA GLU A 291 14.39 16.19 12.95
C GLU A 291 14.34 14.73 12.49
N SER A 292 14.95 14.42 11.33
CA SER A 292 14.95 13.06 10.80
C SER A 292 15.53 12.00 11.75
N ARG A 293 15.07 10.76 11.58
CA ARG A 293 15.43 9.64 12.45
C ARG A 293 15.85 8.43 11.63
N LEU A 294 17.06 7.92 11.88
CA LEU A 294 17.55 6.68 11.30
C LEU A 294 17.15 5.48 12.18
N VAL A 295 16.45 4.50 11.61
CA VAL A 295 16.02 3.28 12.28
C VAL A 295 16.41 2.08 11.41
N ASN A 296 17.42 1.32 11.83
CA ASN A 296 17.88 0.09 11.15
C ASN A 296 18.09 0.26 9.63
N GLY A 297 18.77 1.34 9.22
CA GLY A 297 19.04 1.64 7.81
C GLY A 297 17.95 2.47 7.11
N ILE A 298 16.77 2.66 7.72
CA ILE A 298 15.69 3.47 7.15
C ILE A 298 15.72 4.87 7.78
N LEU A 299 16.09 5.87 6.98
CA LEU A 299 16.09 7.28 7.35
C LEU A 299 14.69 7.87 7.12
N VAL A 300 14.01 8.24 8.20
CA VAL A 300 12.70 8.88 8.16
C VAL A 300 12.87 10.40 8.32
N LEU A 301 12.50 11.15 7.30
CA LEU A 301 12.48 12.61 7.30
C LEU A 301 11.18 13.14 7.91
N ASN A 302 11.22 14.35 8.46
CA ASN A 302 10.03 15.01 8.99
C ASN A 302 9.03 15.39 7.88
N VAL A 303 7.83 15.80 8.28
CA VAL A 303 6.75 16.16 7.36
C VAL A 303 7.17 17.25 6.38
N GLU A 304 7.83 18.30 6.87
CA GLU A 304 8.28 19.42 6.05
C GLU A 304 9.24 18.99 4.93
N ALA A 305 10.03 17.93 5.10
CA ALA A 305 10.99 17.51 4.08
C ALA A 305 10.33 17.13 2.76
N PHE A 306 9.31 16.27 2.81
CA PHE A 306 8.61 15.79 1.61
C PHE A 306 7.23 16.43 1.46
N ALA A 307 6.40 16.44 2.49
CA ALA A 307 5.01 16.88 2.42
C ALA A 307 4.80 18.34 2.84
N ALA A 308 5.72 19.24 2.48
CA ALA A 308 5.60 20.65 2.86
C ALA A 308 4.30 21.30 2.32
N GLY A 309 3.69 22.18 3.11
CA GLY A 309 2.61 23.05 2.61
C GLY A 309 1.22 22.43 2.45
N GLN A 310 0.96 21.23 2.99
CA GLN A 310 -0.36 20.57 2.95
C GLN A 310 -1.39 21.17 3.95
N GLY A 311 -0.94 22.05 4.86
CA GLY A 311 -1.84 22.76 5.80
C GLY A 311 -2.31 21.91 7.00
N HIS A 312 -1.67 20.78 7.23
CA HIS A 312 -1.82 19.92 8.41
C HIS A 312 -0.46 19.29 8.77
N SER A 313 -0.40 18.52 9.87
CA SER A 313 0.79 17.80 10.36
C SER A 313 2.05 18.65 10.48
N ASP A 314 1.89 19.93 10.85
CA ASP A 314 2.98 20.91 10.98
C ASP A 314 3.93 20.98 9.76
N SER A 315 3.37 20.76 8.57
CA SER A 315 4.09 20.67 7.29
C SER A 315 4.83 21.94 6.82
N GLY A 316 4.79 23.04 7.56
CA GLY A 316 5.50 24.26 7.17
C GLY A 316 5.09 24.78 5.79
N ASN A 317 6.06 25.21 4.99
CA ASN A 317 5.82 25.74 3.64
C ASN A 317 6.98 25.44 2.69
N HIS A 318 6.71 25.45 1.38
CA HIS A 318 7.71 25.15 0.35
C HIS A 318 8.89 26.14 0.28
N GLY A 319 8.78 27.32 0.89
CA GLY A 319 9.85 28.32 0.93
C GLY A 319 10.91 28.04 2.01
N SER A 320 10.65 27.09 2.91
CA SER A 320 11.56 26.81 4.02
C SER A 320 12.85 26.11 3.55
N ARG A 321 13.83 26.05 4.46
CA ARG A 321 15.06 25.28 4.22
C ARG A 321 14.83 23.77 4.35
N GLY A 322 13.83 23.37 5.12
CA GLY A 322 13.48 21.97 5.35
C GLY A 322 12.80 21.33 4.15
N ALA A 323 12.05 22.09 3.35
CA ALA A 323 11.38 21.58 2.15
C ALA A 323 12.38 21.10 1.08
N LEU A 324 12.37 19.79 0.80
CA LEU A 324 13.27 19.12 -0.15
C LEU A 324 12.59 18.87 -1.50
N VAL A 325 11.30 18.57 -1.48
CA VAL A 325 10.45 18.40 -2.66
C VAL A 325 9.12 19.13 -2.48
N LYS A 326 8.37 19.27 -3.57
CA LYS A 326 7.03 19.85 -3.58
C LYS A 326 6.12 19.00 -4.45
N HIS A 327 5.08 18.45 -3.84
CA HIS A 327 4.10 17.65 -4.54
C HIS A 327 2.93 18.54 -4.99
N HIS A 328 2.57 18.46 -6.26
CA HIS A 328 1.43 19.17 -6.83
C HIS A 328 0.16 18.32 -6.69
N TYR A 329 -0.30 18.13 -5.44
CA TYR A 329 -1.51 17.37 -5.12
C TYR A 329 -2.64 17.81 -6.07
N HIS A 330 -3.32 16.84 -6.72
CA HIS A 330 -4.33 16.99 -7.78
C HIS A 330 -3.84 16.99 -9.24
N ALA A 331 -2.53 17.07 -9.50
CA ALA A 331 -2.05 17.09 -10.88
C ALA A 331 -2.28 15.77 -11.63
N SER A 332 -2.05 14.62 -10.99
CA SER A 332 -2.34 13.29 -11.55
C SER A 332 -3.83 12.99 -11.76
N GLY A 333 -4.73 13.66 -11.02
CA GLY A 333 -6.18 13.53 -11.16
C GLY A 333 -6.76 12.17 -10.80
N TRP A 334 -5.97 11.21 -10.31
CA TRP A 334 -6.45 9.85 -10.02
C TRP A 334 -7.64 9.79 -9.04
N PRO A 335 -7.78 10.66 -8.01
CA PRO A 335 -8.92 10.59 -7.10
C PRO A 335 -10.27 10.87 -7.78
N SER A 336 -10.27 11.48 -8.98
CA SER A 336 -11.50 11.69 -9.74
C SER A 336 -12.12 10.39 -10.27
N ARG A 337 -11.32 9.32 -10.38
CA ARG A 337 -11.75 7.99 -10.84
C ARG A 337 -12.06 7.02 -9.70
N HIS A 338 -11.71 7.40 -8.47
CA HIS A 338 -11.86 6.59 -7.27
C HIS A 338 -12.55 7.46 -6.22
N PRO A 339 -13.89 7.41 -6.12
CA PRO A 339 -14.64 8.31 -5.28
C PRO A 339 -14.27 8.11 -3.80
N ARG A 340 -14.16 9.22 -3.07
CA ARG A 340 -14.10 9.20 -1.60
C ARG A 340 -15.48 8.93 -1.03
N HIS A 341 -15.51 8.51 0.23
CA HIS A 341 -16.74 8.53 1.00
C HIS A 341 -17.34 9.95 1.01
N ASN A 342 -18.55 10.08 0.49
CA ASN A 342 -19.20 11.37 0.29
C ASN A 342 -20.62 11.32 0.88
N HIS A 343 -20.82 12.02 2.01
CA HIS A 343 -22.13 12.06 2.63
C HIS A 343 -23.10 12.90 1.78
N PRO A 344 -24.32 12.43 1.47
CA PRO A 344 -25.24 13.11 0.55
C PRO A 344 -25.54 14.56 0.94
N MET A 345 -25.60 14.85 2.23
CA MET A 345 -25.83 16.21 2.74
C MET A 345 -24.52 17.00 2.93
N TYR A 346 -23.50 16.40 3.54
CA TYR A 346 -22.35 17.14 4.12
C TYR A 346 -21.04 16.97 3.33
N GLY A 347 -21.02 16.14 2.29
CA GLY A 347 -19.84 15.94 1.47
C GLY A 347 -18.80 15.04 2.10
N GLU A 348 -17.57 15.16 1.60
CA GLU A 348 -16.37 14.46 2.06
C GLU A 348 -15.83 15.10 3.35
N VAL A 349 -15.54 14.29 4.38
CA VAL A 349 -14.96 14.76 5.65
C VAL A 349 -13.53 15.28 5.47
N GLU A 350 -12.82 14.81 4.45
CA GLU A 350 -11.45 15.21 4.09
C GLU A 350 -11.35 16.69 3.73
N ARG A 351 -12.46 17.36 3.38
CA ARG A 351 -12.51 18.82 3.19
C ARG A 351 -12.17 19.58 4.46
N CYS A 352 -12.31 18.96 5.64
CA CYS A 352 -11.88 19.54 6.91
C CYS A 352 -10.36 19.65 7.05
N ASN A 353 -9.57 18.96 6.21
CA ASN A 353 -8.11 18.96 6.24
C ASN A 353 -7.56 18.74 7.66
N TRP A 354 -8.06 17.68 8.31
CA TRP A 354 -7.63 17.24 9.65
C TRP A 354 -7.92 18.23 10.80
N LYS A 355 -8.70 19.29 10.59
CA LYS A 355 -9.08 20.22 11.67
C LYS A 355 -10.07 19.57 12.64
N PRO A 356 -9.72 19.37 13.93
CA PRO A 356 -10.56 18.63 14.88
C PRO A 356 -11.99 19.18 15.01
N GLU A 357 -12.12 20.50 15.12
CA GLU A 357 -13.43 21.18 15.26
C GLU A 357 -14.34 20.90 14.05
N CYS A 358 -13.79 20.95 12.84
CA CYS A 358 -14.53 20.71 11.60
C CYS A 358 -14.94 19.24 11.47
N VAL A 359 -14.04 18.32 11.79
CA VAL A 359 -14.33 16.87 11.74
C VAL A 359 -15.41 16.52 12.77
N ALA A 360 -15.30 17.04 14.00
CA ALA A 360 -16.30 16.82 15.04
C ALA A 360 -17.68 17.39 14.66
N GLU A 361 -17.72 18.55 14.01
CA GLU A 361 -18.96 19.12 13.47
C GLU A 361 -19.56 18.23 12.36
N TRP A 362 -18.72 17.73 11.44
CA TRP A 362 -19.16 16.80 10.40
C TRP A 362 -19.72 15.51 11.01
N ASP A 363 -19.02 14.90 11.97
CA ASP A 363 -19.44 13.66 12.65
C ASP A 363 -20.77 13.85 13.38
N LYS A 364 -20.91 14.95 14.12
CA LYS A 364 -22.16 15.30 14.80
C LYS A 364 -23.30 15.44 13.80
N ASN A 365 -23.07 16.17 12.71
CA ASN A 365 -24.09 16.42 11.70
C ASN A 365 -24.53 15.13 10.99
N VAL A 366 -23.60 14.21 10.72
CA VAL A 366 -23.89 12.88 10.15
C VAL A 366 -24.66 12.02 11.16
N ALA A 367 -24.22 11.96 12.42
CA ALA A 367 -24.93 11.21 13.45
C ALA A 367 -26.37 11.71 13.66
N GLU A 368 -26.59 13.03 13.65
CA GLU A 368 -27.93 13.63 13.69
C GLU A 368 -28.74 13.27 12.44
N TRP A 369 -28.13 13.32 11.25
CA TRP A 369 -28.77 12.96 9.99
C TRP A 369 -29.29 11.51 9.98
N ASP A 370 -28.51 10.58 10.52
CA ASP A 370 -28.86 9.16 10.59
C ASP A 370 -30.07 8.88 11.51
N THR A 371 -30.44 9.83 12.39
CA THR A 371 -31.66 9.74 13.20
C THR A 371 -32.92 10.22 12.47
N LEU A 372 -32.79 10.93 11.34
CA LEU A 372 -33.93 11.52 10.64
C LEU A 372 -34.73 10.47 9.86
N PRO A 373 -36.08 10.57 9.81
CA PRO A 373 -36.87 9.77 8.90
C PRO A 373 -36.48 10.00 7.44
N LYS A 374 -36.56 8.97 6.60
CA LYS A 374 -36.18 9.05 5.18
C LYS A 374 -36.88 10.17 4.41
N GLU A 375 -38.16 10.42 4.70
CA GLU A 375 -38.91 11.52 4.08
C GLU A 375 -38.31 12.90 4.40
N GLU A 376 -37.77 13.08 5.60
CA GLU A 376 -37.11 14.34 6.00
C GLU A 376 -35.73 14.46 5.37
N GLN A 377 -34.99 13.35 5.27
CA GLN A 377 -33.73 13.29 4.53
C GLN A 377 -33.92 13.69 3.06
N ASP A 378 -34.92 13.12 2.38
CA ASP A 378 -35.24 13.41 0.99
C ASP A 378 -35.63 14.88 0.78
N LYS A 379 -36.42 15.46 1.70
CA LYS A 379 -36.75 16.90 1.69
C LYS A 379 -35.52 17.79 1.83
N ARG A 380 -34.60 17.45 2.73
CA ARG A 380 -33.36 18.23 2.94
C ARG A 380 -32.43 18.14 1.74
N ILE A 381 -32.32 16.97 1.12
CA ILE A 381 -31.55 16.79 -0.12
C ILE A 381 -32.17 17.61 -1.25
N ALA A 382 -33.50 17.60 -1.41
CA ALA A 382 -34.19 18.36 -2.46
C ALA A 382 -34.00 19.88 -2.31
N ASN A 383 -33.88 20.37 -1.07
CA ASN A 383 -33.63 21.78 -0.76
C ASN A 383 -32.14 22.14 -0.69
N LYS A 384 -31.23 21.18 -0.94
CA LYS A 384 -29.80 21.43 -0.88
C LYS A 384 -29.40 22.44 -1.96
N PRO A 385 -28.75 23.55 -1.60
CA PRO A 385 -28.23 24.48 -2.60
C PRO A 385 -27.29 23.74 -3.55
N GLN A 386 -27.48 23.92 -4.86
CA GLN A 386 -26.50 23.45 -5.85
C GLN A 386 -25.14 24.08 -5.50
N PRO A 387 -24.05 23.29 -5.48
CA PRO A 387 -22.73 23.84 -5.23
C PRO A 387 -22.42 24.90 -6.31
N HIS A 388 -22.03 26.10 -5.86
CA HIS A 388 -21.55 27.19 -6.72
C HIS A 388 -20.23 26.85 -7.41
#